data_AF-A0A1G7LV67-F1
#
_entry.id   AF-A0A1G7LV67-F1
#
_cell.length_a   1.000
_cell.length_b   1.000
_cell.length_c   1.000
_cell.angle_alpha   90.00
_cell.angle_beta   90.00
_cell.angle_gamma   90.00
#
_symmetry.space_group_name_H-M   'P 1'
#
loop_
_entity.id
_entity.type
_entity.pdbx_description
1 polymer ?
#
loop_
_entity_poly.entity_id
_entity_poly.type
_entity_poly.pdbx_seq_one_letter_code
_entity_poly.pdbx_strand_id
1 'polypeptide(L)' 'MYESDHTLFIKALKEKNPGIEAGQQQGRALLWDRPAISLDEQERQLKSAVKQQAYVYQNKV' A
#
# COMPACT_ATOMS: atom_id res chain seq x y z
N MET A 1 -28.55 -4.74 -18.79
CA MET A 1 -27.09 -4.68 -18.64
C MET A 1 -26.70 -5.72 -17.61
N TYR A 2 -25.70 -6.57 -17.89
CA TYR A 2 -25.26 -7.59 -16.93
C TYR A 2 -24.39 -6.94 -15.84
N GLU A 3 -24.59 -7.37 -14.60
CA GLU A 3 -23.75 -7.02 -13.46
C GLU A 3 -23.14 -8.32 -12.90
N SER A 4 -21.85 -8.28 -12.56
CA SER A 4 -21.17 -9.47 -12.03
C SER A 4 -21.61 -9.80 -10.61
N ASP A 5 -21.58 -11.07 -10.24
CA ASP A 5 -21.90 -11.54 -8.88
C ASP A 5 -21.05 -10.84 -7.82
N HIS A 6 -19.79 -10.52 -8.15
CA HIS A 6 -18.88 -9.79 -7.28
C HIS A 6 -19.36 -8.36 -7.03
N THR A 7 -19.88 -7.69 -8.05
CA THR A 7 -20.40 -6.32 -7.92
C THR A 7 -21.66 -6.30 -7.05
N LEU A 8 -22.58 -7.26 -7.27
CA LEU A 8 -23.76 -7.43 -6.44
C LEU A 8 -23.40 -7.73 -4.97
N PHE A 9 -22.41 -8.60 -4.75
CA PHE A 9 -21.91 -8.90 -3.41
C PHE A 9 -21.35 -7.65 -2.71
N ILE A 10 -20.50 -6.87 -3.41
CA ILE A 10 -19.90 -5.66 -2.83
C ILE A 10 -20.98 -4.62 -2.50
N LYS A 11 -21.99 -4.44 -3.36
CA LYS A 11 -23.13 -3.56 -3.09
C LYS A 11 -23.89 -3.98 -1.83
N ALA A 12 -24.29 -5.25 -1.75
CA ALA A 12 -25.00 -5.78 -0.59
C ALA A 12 -24.16 -5.70 0.70
N LEU A 13 -22.83 -5.87 0.62
CA LEU A 13 -21.93 -5.72 1.75
C LEU A 13 -21.91 -4.28 2.28
N LYS A 14 -21.87 -3.29 1.38
CA LYS A 14 -21.87 -1.86 1.74
C LYS A 14 -23.22 -1.43 2.32
N GLU A 15 -24.32 -1.89 1.74
CA GLU A 15 -25.67 -1.61 2.26
C GLU A 15 -25.85 -2.12 3.70
N LYS A 16 -25.35 -3.33 3.99
CA LYS A 16 -25.40 -3.91 5.34
C LYS A 16 -24.44 -3.23 6.33
N ASN A 17 -23.39 -2.57 5.85
CA ASN A 17 -22.32 -1.99 6.67
C ASN A 17 -22.03 -0.53 6.26
N PRO A 18 -22.89 0.44 6.61
CA PRO A 18 -22.75 1.83 6.16
C PRO A 18 -21.44 2.51 6.59
N GLY A 19 -20.77 2.02 7.66
CA GLY A 19 -19.48 2.54 8.12
C GLY A 19 -18.25 2.03 7.36
N ILE A 20 -18.39 1.07 6.44
CA ILE A 20 -17.25 0.39 5.80
C ILE A 20 -16.43 1.33 4.91
N GLU A 21 -17.07 2.31 4.27
CA GLU A 21 -16.36 3.28 3.41
C GLU A 21 -15.52 4.25 4.22
N ALA A 22 -16.04 4.74 5.35
CA ALA A 22 -15.28 5.58 6.27
C ALA A 22 -14.06 4.81 6.82
N GLY A 23 -14.25 3.55 7.23
CA GLY A 23 -13.16 2.68 7.66
C GLY A 23 -12.14 2.40 6.56
N GLN A 24 -12.58 2.23 5.30
CA GLN A 24 -11.69 2.09 4.16
C GLN A 24 -10.83 3.34 3.94
N GLN A 25 -11.43 4.53 4.01
CA GLN A 25 -10.70 5.79 3.86
C GLN A 25 -9.66 5.97 4.98
N GLN A 26 -10.05 5.73 6.23
CA GLN A 26 -9.13 5.77 7.38
C GLN A 26 -8.00 4.75 7.24
N GLY A 27 -8.31 3.51 6.86
CA GLY A 27 -7.33 2.46 6.62
C GLY A 27 -6.33 2.81 5.51
N ARG A 28 -6.80 3.48 4.44
CA ARG A 28 -5.93 3.99 3.37
C ARG A 28 -5.07 5.17 3.81
N ALA A 29 -5.44 5.91 4.84
CA ALA A 29 -4.65 7.02 5.37
C ALA A 29 -3.54 6.56 6.34
N LEU A 30 -3.80 5.53 7.16
CA LEU A 30 -2.99 5.14 8.32
C LEU A 30 -1.48 4.96 8.10
N LEU A 31 -1.04 4.52 6.92
CA LEU A 31 0.37 4.16 6.67
C LEU A 31 1.05 5.01 5.59
N TRP A 32 0.36 6.06 5.12
CA TRP A 32 0.82 6.95 4.06
C TRP A 32 1.25 8.32 4.55
N ASP A 33 1.10 8.61 5.85
CA ASP A 33 1.58 9.83 6.51
C ASP A 33 3.13 9.87 6.64
N ARG A 34 3.86 9.50 5.58
CA ARG A 34 5.31 9.69 5.55
C ARG A 34 5.58 11.17 5.27
N PRO A 35 6.24 11.89 6.19
CA PRO A 35 6.63 13.26 5.92
C PRO A 35 7.56 13.30 4.71
N ALA A 36 7.52 14.41 3.96
CA ALA A 36 8.50 14.63 2.90
C ALA A 36 9.91 14.60 3.50
N ILE A 37 10.76 13.73 2.97
CA ILE A 37 12.17 13.70 3.35
C ILE A 37 12.88 14.91 2.74
N SER A 38 13.79 15.52 3.49
CA SER A 38 14.63 16.60 2.95
C SER A 38 15.59 16.05 1.88
N LEU A 39 16.09 16.92 1.00
CA LEU A 39 17.06 16.50 -0.03
C LEU A 39 18.36 15.95 0.60
N ASP A 40 18.84 16.54 1.70
CA ASP A 40 20.03 16.05 2.43
C ASP A 40 19.80 14.66 3.03
N GLU A 41 18.63 14.44 3.63
CA GLU A 41 18.27 13.14 4.19
C GLU A 41 18.14 12.08 3.11
N GLN A 42 17.51 12.41 1.98
CA GLN A 42 17.42 11.52 0.82
C GLN A 42 18.82 11.12 0.33
N GLU A 43 19.72 12.09 0.17
CA GLU A 43 21.09 11.83 -0.26
C GLU A 43 21.84 10.93 0.74
N ARG A 44 21.67 11.16 2.04
CA ARG A 44 22.27 10.33 3.10
C ARG A 44 21.74 8.90 3.10
N GLN A 45 20.43 8.72 2.90
CA GLN A 45 19.81 7.39 2.80
C GLN A 45 20.39 6.63 1.59
N LEU A 46 20.50 7.29 0.43
CA LEU A 46 21.08 6.70 -0.77
C LEU A 46 22.56 6.33 -0.57
N LYS A 47 23.35 7.20 0.08
CA LYS A 47 24.76 6.94 0.40
C LYS A 47 24.95 5.80 1.40
N SER A 48 24.00 5.59 2.31
CA SER A 48 24.06 4.55 3.34
C SER A 48 23.51 3.20 2.87
N ALA A 49 22.87 3.13 1.70
CA ALA A 49 22.21 1.93 1.23
C ALA A 49 23.22 0.83 0.85
N VAL A 50 23.03 -0.36 1.41
CA VAL A 50 23.80 -1.56 1.04
C VAL A 50 23.05 -2.31 -0.07
N LYS A 51 23.73 -2.57 -1.19
CA LYS A 51 23.15 -3.35 -2.29
C LYS A 51 22.86 -4.78 -1.84
N GLN A 52 21.59 -5.17 -1.86
CA GLN A 52 21.15 -6.54 -1.61
C GLN A 52 21.03 -7.31 -2.93
N GLN A 53 21.32 -8.61 -2.91
CA GLN A 53 21.07 -9.48 -4.06
C GLN A 53 19.56 -9.65 -4.27
N ALA A 54 19.13 -9.83 -5.52
CA ALA A 54 17.73 -10.06 -5.85
C ALA A 54 17.15 -11.31 -5.16
N TYR A 55 18.00 -12.32 -4.94
CA TYR A 55 17.66 -13.53 -4.22
C TYR A 55 18.74 -13.87 -3.19
N VAL A 56 18.33 -14.10 -1.94
CA VAL A 56 19.21 -14.37 -0.79
C VAL A 56 20.12 -15.59 -1.00
N TYR A 57 19.66 -16.56 -1.78
CA TYR A 57 20.38 -17.81 -2.06
C TYR A 57 21.04 -17.84 -3.45
N GLN A 58 21.06 -16.72 -4.17
CA GLN A 58 21.75 -16.69 -5.46
C GLN A 58 23.26 -16.65 -5.23
N ASN A 59 23.94 -17.70 -5.71
CA ASN A 59 25.39 -17.75 -5.73
C ASN A 59 25.94 -16.54 -6.53
N LYS A 60 26.93 -15.86 -5.97
CA LYS A 60 27.67 -14.81 -6.67
C LYS A 60 28.46 -15.48 -7.80
N VAL A 61 28.16 -15.14 -9.05
CA VAL A 61 29.00 -15.48 -10.21
C VAL A 61 30.17 -14.53 -10.27
#